data_AF-A0A2N6UFU3-F1
#
_entry.id   AF-A0A2N6UFU3-F1
#
_cell.length_a   1.000
_cell.length_b   1.000
_cell.length_c   1.000
_cell.angle_alpha   90.00
_cell.angle_beta   90.00
_cell.angle_gamma   90.00
#
_symmetry.space_group_name_H-M   'P 1'
#
loop_
_entity.id
_entity.type
_entity.pdbx_description
1 polymer ?
#
loop_
_entity_poly.entity_id
_entity_poly.type
_entity_poly.pdbx_seq_one_letter_code
_entity_poly.pdbx_strand_id
1 'polypeptide(L)'
;MSKYETTTIKYFVVKEAESGVEEVLQFNDFNGSVYWYSDANSATKYDTKEQAEQMRQVQEMLGKFSNQKATYKVFVTNSETKEVKEETAE
;
A
#
# COMPACT_ATOMS: atom_id res chain seq x y z
N MET A 1 25.70 22.45 0.64
CA MET A 1 24.92 22.24 -0.60
C MET A 1 23.56 21.68 -0.19
N SER A 2 22.44 22.33 -0.53
CA SER A 2 21.12 21.81 -0.14
C SER A 2 20.83 20.48 -0.84
N LYS A 3 20.74 19.38 -0.09
CA LYS A 3 20.23 18.10 -0.59
C LYS A 3 18.70 18.12 -0.49
N TYR A 4 18.03 18.00 -1.64
CA TYR A 4 16.59 17.74 -1.69
C TYR A 4 16.37 16.22 -1.72
N GLU A 5 15.45 15.69 -0.90
CA GLU A 5 14.92 14.33 -1.08
C GLU A 5 13.64 14.36 -1.93
N THR A 6 13.36 13.25 -2.61
CA THR A 6 12.20 13.09 -3.48
C THR A 6 10.99 12.60 -2.68
N THR A 7 9.87 13.34 -2.72
CA THR A 7 8.59 12.86 -2.17
C THR A 7 8.13 11.65 -2.96
N THR A 8 8.12 10.49 -2.30
CA THR A 8 7.64 9.24 -2.91
C THR A 8 6.26 8.94 -2.34
N ILE A 9 5.22 9.12 -3.16
CA ILE A 9 3.85 8.71 -2.84
C ILE A 9 3.67 7.28 -3.32
N LYS A 10 3.16 6.40 -2.44
CA LYS A 10 2.82 5.01 -2.78
C LYS A 10 1.42 4.68 -2.32
N TYR A 11 0.77 3.79 -3.04
CA TYR A 11 -0.58 3.30 -2.75
C TYR A 11 -0.55 1.81 -2.48
N PHE A 12 -1.43 1.32 -1.61
CA PHE A 12 -1.55 -0.11 -1.30
C PHE A 12 -2.99 -0.47 -0.94
N VAL A 13 -3.31 -1.76 -1.05
CA VAL A 13 -4.65 -2.29 -0.79
C VAL A 13 -4.70 -2.94 0.59
N VAL A 14 -5.74 -2.62 1.35
CA VAL A 14 -6.05 -3.18 2.66
C VAL A 14 -7.37 -3.94 2.59
N LYS A 15 -7.41 -5.12 3.20
CA LYS A 15 -8.61 -5.89 3.48
C LYS A 15 -8.92 -5.79 4.97
N GLU A 16 -10.15 -5.41 5.28
CA GLU A 16 -10.71 -5.39 6.64
C GLU A 16 -11.76 -6.49 6.74
N ALA A 17 -11.49 -7.53 7.52
CA ALA A 17 -12.44 -8.62 7.78
C ALA A 17 -13.56 -8.18 8.73
N GLU A 18 -14.70 -8.90 8.74
CA GLU A 18 -15.82 -8.65 9.68
C GLU A 18 -15.38 -8.68 11.17
N SER A 19 -14.29 -9.38 11.48
CA SER A 19 -13.67 -9.41 12.81
C SER A 19 -12.88 -8.14 13.19
N GLY A 20 -12.78 -7.16 12.27
CA GLY A 20 -12.00 -5.94 12.45
C GLY A 20 -10.49 -6.12 12.23
N VAL A 21 -10.05 -7.29 11.76
CA VAL A 21 -8.64 -7.54 11.42
C VAL A 21 -8.33 -6.88 10.08
N GLU A 22 -7.31 -6.02 10.08
CA GLU A 22 -6.77 -5.38 8.87
C GLU A 22 -5.53 -6.14 8.37
N GLU A 23 -5.51 -6.38 7.06
CA GLU A 23 -4.39 -7.03 6.37
C GLU A 23 -4.05 -6.28 5.08
N VAL A 24 -2.77 -6.18 4.76
CA VAL A 24 -2.28 -5.60 3.51
C VAL A 24 -2.13 -6.66 2.43
N LEU A 25 -2.37 -6.26 1.19
CA LEU A 25 -2.19 -7.09 0.02
C LEU A 25 -0.71 -7.18 -0.37
N GLN A 26 -0.22 -8.40 -0.56
CA GLN A 26 1.01 -8.69 -1.29
C GLN A 26 0.67 -9.46 -2.57
N PHE A 27 1.03 -8.88 -3.70
CA PHE A 27 0.96 -9.51 -5.01
C PHE A 27 2.34 -10.05 -5.40
N ASN A 28 2.38 -11.33 -5.76
CA ASN A 28 3.59 -11.97 -6.26
C ASN A 28 3.53 -12.02 -7.79
N ASP A 29 4.29 -11.14 -8.44
CA ASP A 29 4.32 -11.01 -9.90
C ASP A 29 4.79 -12.28 -10.62
N PHE A 30 5.60 -13.13 -9.98
CA PHE A 30 6.14 -14.33 -10.60
C PHE A 30 5.08 -15.41 -10.84
N ASN A 31 4.13 -15.56 -9.91
CA ASN A 31 3.10 -16.59 -9.98
C ASN A 31 1.67 -16.03 -10.00
N GLY A 32 1.50 -14.71 -9.99
CA GLY A 32 0.21 -14.03 -9.99
C GLY A 32 -0.62 -14.26 -8.72
N SER A 33 0.00 -14.74 -7.63
CA SER A 33 -0.71 -15.04 -6.39
C SER A 33 -0.86 -13.81 -5.51
N VAL A 34 -1.96 -13.77 -4.76
CA VAL A 34 -2.26 -12.71 -3.78
C VAL A 34 -2.26 -13.31 -2.37
N TYR A 35 -1.54 -12.65 -1.48
CA TYR A 35 -1.42 -12.98 -0.06
C TYR A 35 -1.86 -11.81 0.80
N TRP A 36 -2.37 -12.11 1.99
CA TRP A 36 -2.79 -11.12 2.98
C TRP A 36 -1.90 -11.23 4.21
N TYR A 37 -1.34 -10.10 4.65
CA TYR A 37 -0.41 -10.03 5.78
C TYR A 37 -0.83 -8.93 6.76
N SER A 38 -0.63 -9.16 8.04
CA SER A 38 -0.85 -8.13 9.07
C SER A 38 0.28 -7.09 9.14
N ASP A 39 1.47 -7.39 8.59
CA ASP A 39 2.59 -6.44 8.56
C ASP A 39 2.49 -5.52 7.35
N ALA A 40 2.31 -4.23 7.59
CA ALA A 40 2.21 -3.20 6.57
C ALA A 40 3.45 -3.11 5.64
N ASN A 41 4.64 -3.54 6.10
CA ASN A 41 5.84 -3.55 5.27
C ASN A 41 5.80 -4.59 4.15
N SER A 42 4.91 -5.59 4.28
CA SER A 42 4.73 -6.65 3.28
C SER A 42 3.86 -6.21 2.09
N ALA A 43 3.27 -5.02 2.16
CA ALA A 43 2.35 -4.52 1.14
C ALA A 43 3.02 -4.33 -0.22
N THR A 44 2.33 -4.75 -1.28
CA THR A 44 2.66 -4.29 -2.64
C THR A 44 2.34 -2.81 -2.76
N LYS A 45 3.37 -2.03 -3.12
CA LYS A 45 3.30 -0.57 -3.25
C LYS A 45 3.17 -0.19 -4.72
N TYR A 46 2.03 0.38 -5.08
CA TYR A 46 1.74 0.91 -6.41
C TYR A 46 2.17 2.37 -6.53
N ASP A 47 2.60 2.74 -7.73
CA ASP A 47 3.02 4.12 -8.04
C ASP A 47 1.82 5.04 -8.27
N THR A 48 0.71 4.51 -8.79
CA THR A 48 -0.49 5.29 -9.07
C THR A 48 -1.67 4.79 -8.26
N LYS A 49 -2.57 5.72 -7.92
CA LYS A 49 -3.85 5.39 -7.29
C LYS A 49 -4.68 4.45 -8.15
N GLU A 50 -4.65 4.66 -9.47
CA GLU A 50 -5.41 3.86 -10.43
C GLU A 50 -5.03 2.37 -10.38
N GLN A 51 -3.74 2.05 -10.32
CA GLN A 51 -3.29 0.66 -10.19
C GLN A 51 -3.80 -0.01 -8.90
N ALA A 52 -3.70 0.71 -7.78
CA ALA A 52 -4.20 0.21 -6.50
C ALA A 52 -5.73 0.02 -6.52
N GLU A 53 -6.47 0.94 -7.15
CA GLU A 53 -7.93 0.84 -7.30
C GLU A 53 -8.34 -0.33 -8.20
N GLN A 54 -7.64 -0.56 -9.30
CA GLN A 54 -7.88 -1.71 -10.16
C GLN A 54 -7.66 -3.03 -9.39
N MET A 55 -6.58 -3.14 -8.62
CA MET A 55 -6.34 -4.31 -7.78
C MET A 55 -7.42 -4.46 -6.69
N ARG A 56 -7.81 -3.37 -6.02
CA ARG A 56 -8.91 -3.36 -5.03
C ARG A 56 -10.19 -3.91 -5.64
N GLN A 57 -10.58 -3.47 -6.83
CA GLN A 57 -11.78 -3.93 -7.52
C GLN A 57 -11.73 -5.42 -7.85
N VAL A 58 -10.57 -5.93 -8.30
CA VAL A 58 -10.36 -7.37 -8.54
C VAL A 58 -10.55 -8.16 -7.25
N GLN A 59 -9.95 -7.73 -6.14
CA GLN A 59 -10.10 -8.41 -4.86
C GLN A 59 -11.53 -8.33 -4.32
N GLU A 60 -12.20 -7.20 -4.50
CA GLU A 60 -13.60 -7.05 -4.11
C GLU A 60 -14.52 -8.01 -4.89
N MET A 61 -14.28 -8.17 -6.19
CA MET A 61 -15.01 -9.12 -7.04
C MET A 61 -14.77 -10.57 -6.60
N LEU A 62 -13.51 -10.95 -6.35
CA LEU A 62 -13.14 -12.29 -5.87
C LEU A 62 -13.70 -12.57 -4.49
N GLY A 63 -13.70 -11.57 -3.59
CA GLY A 63 -14.29 -11.66 -2.26
C GLY A 63 -15.79 -11.91 -2.32
N LYS A 64 -16.52 -11.16 -3.17
CA LYS A 64 -17.96 -11.38 -3.40
C LYS A 64 -18.25 -12.77 -3.97
N PHE A 65 -17.47 -13.21 -4.96
CA PHE A 65 -17.61 -14.53 -5.56
C PHE A 65 -17.39 -15.68 -4.55
N SER A 66 -16.43 -15.52 -3.66
CA SER A 66 -16.11 -16.48 -2.60
C SER A 66 -16.95 -16.32 -1.32
N ASN A 67 -17.95 -15.41 -1.34
CA ASN A 67 -18.80 -15.08 -0.20
C ASN A 67 -18.01 -14.63 1.05
N GLN A 68 -16.86 -13.99 0.84
CA GLN A 68 -16.07 -13.39 1.91
C GLN A 68 -16.70 -12.09 2.37
N LYS A 69 -16.88 -11.97 3.69
CA LYS A 69 -17.33 -10.74 4.34
C LYS A 69 -16.12 -9.90 4.73
N ALA A 70 -15.60 -9.16 3.75
CA ALA A 70 -14.50 -8.23 3.95
C ALA A 70 -14.71 -6.96 3.13
N THR A 71 -14.18 -5.85 3.63
CA THR A 71 -14.13 -4.57 2.92
C THR A 71 -12.73 -4.36 2.39
N TYR A 72 -12.61 -3.87 1.16
CA TYR A 72 -11.33 -3.58 0.51
C TYR A 72 -11.17 -2.07 0.31
N LYS A 73 -10.04 -1.51 0.74
CA LYS A 73 -9.75 -0.07 0.72
C LYS A 73 -8.36 0.19 0.13
N VAL A 74 -8.16 1.37 -0.47
CA VAL A 74 -6.84 1.86 -0.90
C VAL A 74 -6.33 2.88 0.11
N PHE A 75 -5.12 2.68 0.58
CA PHE A 75 -4.39 3.61 1.44
C PHE A 75 -3.22 4.23 0.70
N VAL A 76 -2.75 5.37 1.20
CA VAL A 76 -1.63 6.13 0.66
C VAL A 76 -0.56 6.30 1.73
N THR A 77 0.71 6.10 1.37
CA THR A 77 1.85 6.47 2.19
C THR A 77 2.52 7.68 1.57
N ASN A 78 2.71 8.74 2.36
CA ASN A 78 3.52 9.89 1.99
C ASN A 78 4.81 9.83 2.80
N SER A 79 5.95 9.79 2.12
CA SER A 79 7.24 10.10 2.76
C SER A 79 7.58 11.56 2.42
N GLU A 80 7.51 12.45 3.41
CA GLU A 80 7.80 13.88 3.22
C GLU A 80 9.29 14.17 3.33
N THR A 81 9.81 14.95 2.38
CA THR A 81 11.17 15.51 2.38
C THR A 81 11.30 16.66 3.37
N LYS A 82 12.35 16.66 4.20
CA LYS A 82 12.72 17.80 5.05
C LYS A 82 14.04 18.42 4.59
N GLU A 83 14.13 19.75 4.63
CA GLU A 83 15.37 20.49 4.42
C GLU A 83 16.32 20.20 5.60
N VAL A 84 17.48 19.61 5.33
CA VAL A 84 18.58 19.52 6.31
C VAL A 84 19.51 20.68 6.06
N LYS A 85 19.52 21.67 6.96
CA LYS A 85 20.57 22.70 6.96
C LYS A 85 21.83 22.07 7.53
N GLU A 86 22.89 21.99 6.73
CA GLU A 86 24.23 21.66 7.23
C GLU A 86 24.62 22.73 8.26
N GLU A 87 24.67 22.38 9.55
CA GLU A 87 25.40 23.17 10.53
C GLU A 87 26.89 23.03 10.18
N THR A 88 27.44 24.05 9.52
CA THR A 88 28.88 24.25 9.46
C THR A 88 29.36 24.46 10.90
N ALA A 89 29.95 23.42 11.49
CA ALA A 89 30.70 23.54 12.73
C ALA A 89 31.91 24.45 12.47
N GLU A 90 32.02 25.51 13.28
CA GLU A 90 33.15 26.48 13.32
C GLU A 90 34.51 25.81 13.56
#